data_AF-A0AA36JPZ6-F1
#
_entry.id   AF-A0AA36JPZ6-F1
#
_cell.length_a   1.000
_cell.length_b   1.000
_cell.length_c   1.000
_cell.angle_alpha   90.00
_cell.angle_beta   90.00
_cell.angle_gamma   90.00
#
_symmetry.space_group_name_H-M   'P 1'
#
loop_
_entity.id
_entity.type
_entity.pdbx_description
1 polymer ?
#
loop_
_entity_poly.entity_id
_entity_poly.type
_entity_poly.pdbx_seq_one_letter_code
_entity_poly.pdbx_strand_id
1 'polypeptide(L)'
;MLRKLWGKDGDAFSSAEEAAVTKLASAHSRLVIESGRVNTKSEAGFNSCALFLEGLDSTSRAMHLEPAPRKYRTAFTINYRALFPDEARNYRVDVLEASVEQYAVIWVNGDKFEFSAEAMRRAEALQRCLADLAALLERWISEQARASRPSRSDMHNALVSLDASWASFEHKYIMELIEIEEKARRLVVQAIEREKSLHLMEDSNQDQALSSRPEYREELRRFVASIAHLNSVANVRRKGRDDLSMEVLLDAMQTLSRCDAEKGENSEKLATARILAKDVLDSFAAMREYLREVGRCLERVDPHLCNNAGLVARLVDWEESWEVGTRYVQQERMLSAVCDLVAEIRSAQRIAPALAQMCEECDVEMFMVIPRMAWLRCLDKPTLLEGFFKSLLPHRFGEPNGEMPEKKAELDAFTQQFADTKELLMAAMSPTQGGLLRTGDFERATWEMLVKRIVNGDNGKDTYQWISPSLREPAEKAVEDLMRNLEAWSMELARHCPEDWNQCCGILVQCLSGTEKESTKGPFRV
;
A
#
# COMPACT_ATOMS: atom_id res chain seq x y z
N MET A 1 67.27 -5.00 -50.64
CA MET A 1 67.92 -4.65 -49.35
C MET A 1 67.33 -3.41 -48.66
N LEU A 2 66.24 -2.78 -49.14
CA LEU A 2 65.64 -1.57 -48.52
C LEU A 2 64.42 -1.82 -47.61
N ARG A 3 64.00 -3.07 -47.38
CA ARG A 3 62.90 -3.43 -46.44
C ARG A 3 63.34 -3.80 -45.02
N LYS A 4 64.65 -3.75 -44.71
CA LYS A 4 65.22 -4.12 -43.39
C LYS A 4 65.58 -2.92 -42.51
N LEU A 5 65.32 -1.69 -42.94
CA LEU A 5 65.67 -0.45 -42.22
C LEU A 5 64.47 0.31 -41.64
N TRP A 6 63.23 -0.12 -41.89
CA TRP A 6 62.07 0.27 -41.07
C TRP A 6 61.82 -0.81 -40.04
N GLY A 7 62.67 -0.73 -39.01
CA GLY A 7 62.84 -1.71 -37.97
C GLY A 7 61.60 -1.98 -37.14
N LYS A 8 61.69 -3.10 -36.44
CA LYS A 8 60.84 -3.71 -35.42
C LYS A 8 60.43 -2.79 -34.25
N ASP A 9 60.60 -1.48 -34.34
CA ASP A 9 60.33 -0.53 -33.24
C ASP A 9 58.83 -0.19 -33.10
N GLY A 10 57.98 -0.62 -34.02
CA GLY A 10 56.54 -0.31 -33.98
C GLY A 10 55.74 -1.09 -32.94
N ASP A 11 56.31 -2.12 -32.31
CA ASP A 11 55.61 -3.03 -31.39
C ASP A 11 56.14 -2.98 -29.96
N ALA A 12 57.04 -2.04 -29.66
CA ALA A 12 57.52 -1.78 -28.31
C ALA A 12 56.59 -0.80 -27.59
N PHE A 13 56.31 -1.05 -26.31
CA PHE A 13 55.60 -0.09 -25.46
C PHE A 13 56.45 1.15 -25.21
N SER A 14 55.82 2.33 -25.22
CA SER A 14 56.43 3.51 -24.61
C SER A 14 56.48 3.37 -23.08
N SER A 15 57.34 4.14 -22.41
CA SER A 15 57.42 4.12 -20.94
C SER A 15 56.08 4.46 -20.27
N ALA A 16 55.26 5.32 -20.89
CA ALA A 16 53.96 5.69 -20.37
C ALA A 16 52.94 4.55 -20.53
N GLU A 17 52.94 3.89 -21.69
CA GLU A 17 52.08 2.73 -21.95
C GLU A 17 52.45 1.55 -21.03
N GLU A 18 53.75 1.26 -20.86
CA GLU A 18 54.22 0.19 -19.98
C GLU A 18 53.79 0.42 -18.52
N ALA A 19 53.90 1.67 -18.04
CA ALA A 19 53.44 2.06 -16.72
C ALA A 19 51.92 1.90 -16.56
N ALA A 20 51.15 2.29 -17.57
CA ALA A 20 49.69 2.15 -17.56
C ALA A 20 49.25 0.67 -17.53
N VAL A 21 49.82 -0.17 -18.40
CA VAL A 21 49.55 -1.63 -18.43
C VAL A 21 49.93 -2.28 -17.11
N THR A 22 51.06 -1.88 -16.51
CA THR A 22 51.48 -2.38 -15.18
C THR A 22 50.47 -2.02 -14.10
N LYS A 23 49.93 -0.79 -14.13
CA LYS A 23 48.92 -0.33 -13.18
C LYS A 23 47.59 -1.07 -13.37
N LEU A 24 47.17 -1.30 -14.61
CA LEU A 24 46.00 -2.11 -14.96
C LEU A 24 46.14 -3.56 -14.50
N ALA A 25 47.31 -4.17 -14.73
CA ALA A 25 47.59 -5.54 -14.29
C ALA A 25 47.55 -5.64 -12.74
N SER A 26 48.11 -4.65 -12.04
CA SER A 26 48.00 -4.57 -10.58
C SER A 26 46.54 -4.44 -10.12
N ALA A 27 45.73 -3.60 -10.78
CA ALA A 27 44.30 -3.49 -10.47
C ALA A 27 43.55 -4.81 -10.71
N HIS A 28 43.85 -5.52 -11.80
CA HIS A 28 43.29 -6.84 -12.10
C HIS A 28 43.61 -7.87 -11.00
N SER A 29 44.85 -7.91 -10.51
CA SER A 29 45.26 -8.83 -9.43
C SER A 29 44.56 -8.58 -8.09
N ARG A 30 43.92 -7.41 -7.93
CA ARG A 30 43.17 -7.02 -6.73
C ARG A 30 41.67 -7.27 -6.85
N LEU A 31 41.19 -7.75 -8.00
CA LEU A 31 39.77 -8.11 -8.16
C LEU A 31 39.41 -9.20 -7.14
N VAL A 32 38.31 -8.98 -6.43
CA VAL A 32 37.77 -9.99 -5.52
C VAL A 32 37.01 -11.02 -6.35
N ILE A 33 37.45 -12.28 -6.31
CA ILE A 33 36.81 -13.38 -7.03
C ILE A 33 36.14 -14.31 -6.03
N GLU A 34 34.84 -14.51 -6.17
CA GLU A 34 34.04 -15.44 -5.37
C GLU A 34 33.39 -16.48 -6.29
N SER A 35 33.57 -17.77 -5.97
CA SER A 35 33.03 -18.88 -6.78
C SER A 35 33.41 -18.82 -8.26
N GLY A 36 34.60 -18.32 -8.58
CA GLY A 36 35.10 -18.18 -9.95
C GLY A 36 34.49 -17.02 -10.74
N ARG A 37 33.76 -16.10 -10.09
CA ARG A 37 33.20 -14.88 -10.69
C ARG A 37 33.71 -13.65 -9.95
N VAL A 38 33.80 -12.54 -10.66
CA VAL A 38 34.15 -11.24 -10.06
C VAL A 38 33.03 -10.85 -9.10
N ASN A 39 33.37 -10.58 -7.83
CA ASN A 39 32.43 -10.10 -6.83
C ASN A 39 32.13 -8.61 -7.07
N THR A 40 30.92 -8.31 -7.49
CA THR A 40 30.40 -6.94 -7.69
C THR A 40 29.47 -6.49 -6.56
N LYS A 41 29.03 -7.42 -5.70
CA LYS A 41 27.98 -7.20 -4.70
C LYS A 41 28.50 -6.73 -3.35
N SER A 42 29.72 -7.12 -2.97
CA SER A 42 30.36 -6.59 -1.78
C SER A 42 30.93 -5.20 -2.06
N GLU A 43 30.95 -4.32 -1.05
CA GLU A 43 31.55 -2.99 -1.18
C GLU A 43 33.02 -3.07 -1.62
N ALA A 44 33.79 -4.01 -1.07
CA ALA A 44 35.18 -4.25 -1.46
C ALA A 44 35.29 -4.73 -2.91
N GLY A 45 34.41 -5.65 -3.32
CA GLY A 45 34.32 -6.14 -4.69
C GLY A 45 34.01 -5.03 -5.69
N PHE A 46 32.93 -4.27 -5.44
CA PHE A 46 32.53 -3.11 -6.23
C PHE A 46 33.68 -2.10 -6.41
N ASN A 47 34.35 -1.72 -5.32
CA ASN A 47 35.47 -0.79 -5.36
C ASN A 47 36.65 -1.34 -6.17
N SER A 48 36.96 -2.63 -6.04
CA SER A 48 38.03 -3.27 -6.83
C SER A 48 37.70 -3.27 -8.33
N CYS A 49 36.44 -3.55 -8.70
CA CYS A 49 35.95 -3.49 -10.07
C CYS A 49 36.04 -2.07 -10.64
N ALA A 50 35.60 -1.07 -9.88
CA ALA A 50 35.65 0.33 -10.31
C ALA A 50 37.09 0.76 -10.63
N LEU A 51 38.07 0.42 -9.78
CA LEU A 51 39.49 0.71 -10.00
C LEU A 51 40.04 -0.01 -11.25
N PHE A 52 39.64 -1.26 -11.47
CA PHE A 52 40.04 -2.00 -12.65
C PHE A 52 39.48 -1.38 -13.94
N LEU A 53 38.19 -1.02 -13.94
CA LEU A 53 37.53 -0.37 -15.08
C LEU A 53 38.11 1.02 -15.38
N GLU A 54 38.45 1.82 -14.35
CA GLU A 54 39.18 3.08 -14.51
C GLU A 54 40.59 2.84 -15.10
N GLY A 55 41.25 1.77 -14.69
CA GLY A 55 42.52 1.31 -15.24
C GLY A 55 42.44 0.96 -16.72
N LEU A 56 41.34 0.33 -17.18
CA LEU A 56 41.14 -0.01 -18.59
C LEU A 56 41.07 1.24 -19.46
N ASP A 57 40.28 2.22 -19.04
CA ASP A 57 40.15 3.47 -19.78
C ASP A 57 41.45 4.28 -19.75
N SER A 58 42.11 4.39 -18.59
CA SER A 58 43.41 5.06 -18.46
C SER A 58 44.49 4.43 -19.36
N THR A 59 44.53 3.10 -19.45
CA THR A 59 45.46 2.37 -20.31
C THR A 59 45.14 2.57 -21.79
N SER A 60 43.86 2.53 -22.15
CA SER A 60 43.40 2.80 -23.52
C SER A 60 43.75 4.22 -23.97
N ARG A 61 43.64 5.22 -23.08
CA ARG A 61 44.05 6.61 -23.34
C ARG A 61 45.57 6.73 -23.50
N ALA A 62 46.36 6.07 -22.64
CA ALA A 62 47.82 6.08 -22.73
C ALA A 62 48.34 5.44 -24.04
N MET A 63 47.62 4.43 -24.56
CA MET A 63 47.92 3.77 -25.82
C MET A 63 47.31 4.47 -27.06
N HIS A 64 46.67 5.63 -26.88
CA HIS A 64 46.00 6.40 -27.93
C HIS A 64 44.95 5.58 -28.72
N LEU A 65 44.20 4.74 -28.03
CA LEU A 65 43.14 3.95 -28.65
C LEU A 65 41.90 4.84 -28.86
N GLU A 66 41.33 4.78 -30.06
CA GLU A 66 40.04 5.41 -30.37
C GLU A 66 38.88 4.65 -29.71
N PRO A 67 37.96 5.33 -29.01
CA PRO A 67 36.82 4.66 -28.36
C PRO A 67 35.86 4.07 -29.39
N ALA A 68 35.32 2.89 -29.07
CA ALA A 68 34.24 2.30 -29.84
C ALA A 68 33.04 3.28 -29.90
N PRO A 69 32.33 3.39 -31.04
CA PRO A 69 31.26 4.37 -31.23
C PRO A 69 30.13 4.21 -30.20
N ARG A 70 29.72 5.33 -29.59
CA ARG A 70 28.70 5.38 -28.52
C ARG A 70 27.53 6.31 -28.79
N LYS A 71 27.35 6.70 -30.06
CA LYS A 71 26.23 7.55 -30.53
C LYS A 71 24.85 7.03 -30.12
N TYR A 72 24.71 5.73 -29.89
CA TYR A 72 23.47 5.12 -29.39
C TYR A 72 23.02 5.68 -28.03
N ARG A 73 23.93 6.20 -27.20
CA ARG A 73 23.60 6.82 -25.90
C ARG A 73 22.67 8.03 -26.05
N THR A 74 22.62 8.66 -27.22
CA THR A 74 21.67 9.75 -27.51
C THR A 74 20.21 9.29 -27.50
N ALA A 75 19.96 7.99 -27.74
CA ALA A 75 18.63 7.38 -27.69
C ALA A 75 18.23 6.93 -26.27
N PHE A 76 19.12 7.01 -25.29
CA PHE A 76 18.81 6.64 -23.90
C PHE A 76 17.83 7.62 -23.26
N THR A 77 17.03 7.14 -22.31
CA THR A 77 16.15 8.00 -21.50
C THR A 77 16.98 9.01 -20.68
N ILE A 78 16.33 10.04 -20.15
CA ILE A 78 17.01 11.11 -19.38
C ILE A 78 17.84 10.52 -18.23
N ASN A 79 17.31 9.53 -17.51
CA ASN A 79 17.98 8.90 -16.37
C ASN A 79 19.26 8.18 -16.81
N TYR A 80 19.20 7.38 -17.88
CA TYR A 80 20.40 6.71 -18.40
C TYR A 80 21.39 7.70 -19.05
N ARG A 81 20.92 8.78 -19.69
CA ARG A 81 21.84 9.84 -20.19
C ARG A 81 22.57 10.55 -19.05
N ALA A 82 21.98 10.68 -17.87
CA ALA A 82 22.70 11.22 -16.71
C ALA A 82 23.84 10.27 -16.24
N LEU A 83 23.64 8.95 -16.37
CA LEU A 83 24.67 7.94 -16.07
C LEU A 83 25.73 7.80 -17.18
N PHE A 84 25.36 8.13 -18.42
CA PHE A 84 26.18 8.02 -19.62
C PHE A 84 26.15 9.34 -20.43
N PRO A 85 26.78 10.42 -19.91
CA PRO A 85 26.57 11.78 -20.42
C PRO A 85 27.19 12.07 -21.80
N ASP A 86 28.18 11.28 -22.22
CA ASP A 86 28.94 11.49 -23.45
C ASP A 86 29.34 10.18 -24.14
N GLU A 87 30.12 10.28 -25.22
CA GLU A 87 30.66 9.14 -25.97
C GLU A 87 31.95 8.56 -25.38
N ALA A 88 32.42 9.02 -24.22
CA ALA A 88 33.65 8.51 -23.60
C ALA A 88 33.47 7.08 -23.04
N ARG A 89 34.60 6.41 -22.75
CA ARG A 89 34.65 5.08 -22.13
C ARG A 89 34.27 5.14 -20.65
N ASN A 90 33.00 5.43 -20.38
CA ASN A 90 32.43 5.43 -19.03
C ASN A 90 32.02 4.01 -18.64
N TYR A 91 33.00 3.14 -18.42
CA TYR A 91 32.75 1.77 -17.97
C TYR A 91 32.13 1.78 -16.57
N ARG A 92 30.99 1.11 -16.40
CA ARG A 92 30.26 0.99 -15.13
C ARG A 92 30.30 -0.42 -14.59
N VAL A 93 30.40 -0.54 -13.26
CA VAL A 93 30.37 -1.82 -12.55
C VAL A 93 29.04 -2.54 -12.81
N ASP A 94 27.92 -1.82 -12.81
CA ASP A 94 26.57 -2.38 -13.04
C ASP A 94 26.44 -3.10 -14.41
N VAL A 95 27.12 -2.59 -15.45
CA VAL A 95 27.14 -3.21 -16.78
C VAL A 95 28.04 -4.45 -16.80
N LEU A 96 29.18 -4.40 -16.09
CA LEU A 96 30.04 -5.56 -15.94
C LEU A 96 29.31 -6.68 -15.17
N GLU A 97 28.68 -6.34 -14.04
CA GLU A 97 27.87 -7.24 -13.22
C GLU A 97 26.80 -7.93 -14.06
N ALA A 98 26.01 -7.16 -14.82
CA ALA A 98 24.99 -7.72 -15.70
C ALA A 98 25.54 -8.74 -16.70
N SER A 99 26.75 -8.51 -17.24
CA SER A 99 27.38 -9.45 -18.17
C SER A 99 27.94 -10.71 -17.50
N VAL A 100 28.36 -10.63 -16.23
CA VAL A 100 28.90 -11.75 -15.44
C VAL A 100 27.78 -12.63 -14.92
N GLU A 101 26.73 -12.00 -14.38
CA GLU A 101 25.61 -12.73 -13.80
C GLU A 101 24.71 -13.36 -14.85
N GLN A 102 24.78 -12.84 -16.08
CA GLN A 102 23.95 -13.31 -17.19
C GLN A 102 22.49 -13.39 -16.75
N TYR A 103 22.01 -12.32 -16.10
CA TYR A 103 20.62 -12.21 -15.70
C TYR A 103 19.75 -12.38 -16.93
N ALA A 104 19.25 -13.59 -17.14
CA ALA A 104 18.33 -13.86 -18.25
C ALA A 104 16.95 -13.27 -17.95
N VAL A 105 16.67 -12.94 -16.68
CA VAL A 105 15.35 -12.60 -16.17
C VAL A 105 15.42 -11.44 -15.18
N ILE A 106 14.49 -10.48 -15.29
CA ILE A 106 14.18 -9.46 -14.29
C ILE A 106 12.71 -9.58 -13.90
N TRP A 107 12.40 -9.39 -12.61
CA TRP A 107 11.04 -9.33 -12.11
C TRP A 107 10.68 -7.89 -11.76
N VAL A 108 9.61 -7.36 -12.35
CA VAL A 108 9.13 -6.00 -12.07
C VAL A 108 7.62 -6.06 -11.91
N ASN A 109 7.09 -5.59 -10.78
CA ASN A 109 5.64 -5.53 -10.50
C ASN A 109 4.92 -6.89 -10.62
N GLY A 110 5.61 -8.00 -10.30
CA GLY A 110 5.07 -9.36 -10.44
C GLY A 110 5.23 -9.97 -11.83
N ASP A 111 5.60 -9.18 -12.83
CA ASP A 111 5.84 -9.66 -14.19
C ASP A 111 7.29 -10.09 -14.41
N LYS A 112 7.45 -11.19 -15.15
CA LYS A 112 8.74 -11.74 -15.57
C LYS A 112 9.14 -11.18 -16.92
N PHE A 113 10.30 -10.53 -16.98
CA PHE A 113 10.90 -10.03 -18.23
C PHE A 113 12.17 -10.80 -18.54
N GLU A 114 12.29 -11.29 -19.77
CA GLU A 114 13.49 -12.00 -20.21
C GLU A 114 14.29 -11.14 -21.19
N PHE A 115 15.61 -11.10 -20.99
CA PHE A 115 16.49 -10.48 -21.97
C PHE A 115 16.60 -11.33 -23.22
N SER A 116 16.78 -10.67 -24.36
CA SER A 116 16.87 -11.37 -25.64
C SER A 116 18.13 -12.26 -25.72
N ALA A 117 18.05 -13.33 -26.51
CA ALA A 117 19.21 -14.16 -26.82
C ALA A 117 20.36 -13.35 -27.46
N GLU A 118 20.06 -12.20 -28.08
CA GLU A 118 21.09 -11.31 -28.58
C GLU A 118 21.84 -10.59 -27.46
N ALA A 119 21.14 -10.07 -26.45
CA ALA A 119 21.77 -9.47 -25.27
C ALA A 119 22.71 -10.49 -24.57
N MET A 120 22.24 -11.74 -24.42
CA MET A 120 23.03 -12.82 -23.82
C MET A 120 24.29 -13.15 -24.63
N ARG A 121 24.19 -13.28 -25.96
CA ARG A 121 25.37 -13.50 -26.82
C ARG A 121 26.38 -12.35 -26.75
N ARG A 122 25.91 -11.10 -26.61
CA ARG A 122 26.79 -9.93 -26.46
C ARG A 122 27.46 -9.93 -25.08
N ALA A 123 26.77 -10.35 -24.02
CA ALA A 123 27.36 -10.57 -22.70
C ALA A 123 28.48 -11.62 -22.75
N GLU A 124 28.23 -12.77 -23.38
CA GLU A 124 29.24 -13.83 -23.57
C GLU A 124 30.45 -13.35 -24.38
N ALA A 125 30.22 -12.53 -25.43
CA ALA A 125 31.30 -11.94 -26.20
C ALA A 125 32.15 -11.00 -25.35
N LEU A 126 31.52 -10.17 -24.51
CA LEU A 126 32.22 -9.30 -23.56
C LEU A 126 33.03 -10.11 -22.55
N GLN A 127 32.45 -11.16 -21.97
CA GLN A 127 33.14 -12.03 -21.00
C GLN A 127 34.34 -12.75 -21.61
N ARG A 128 34.24 -13.19 -22.88
CA ARG A 128 35.39 -13.76 -23.61
C ARG A 128 36.50 -12.75 -23.81
N CYS A 129 36.19 -11.54 -24.28
CA CYS A 129 37.21 -10.48 -24.44
C CYS A 129 37.86 -10.10 -23.09
N LEU A 130 37.09 -10.14 -22.01
CA LEU A 130 37.61 -9.87 -20.67
C LEU A 130 38.55 -10.98 -20.20
N ALA A 131 38.21 -12.25 -20.43
CA ALA A 131 39.06 -13.39 -20.13
C ALA A 131 40.36 -13.38 -20.96
N ASP A 132 40.29 -13.02 -22.24
CA ASP A 132 41.46 -12.89 -23.11
C ASP A 132 42.40 -11.80 -22.58
N LEU A 133 41.86 -10.63 -22.18
CA LEU A 133 42.65 -9.57 -21.58
C LEU A 133 43.24 -9.99 -20.23
N ALA A 134 42.46 -10.65 -19.37
CA ALA A 134 42.92 -11.17 -18.08
C ALA A 134 44.14 -12.09 -18.25
N ALA A 135 44.10 -13.02 -19.21
CA ALA A 135 45.23 -13.90 -19.52
C ALA A 135 46.49 -13.13 -19.96
N LEU A 136 46.33 -12.02 -20.70
CA LEU A 136 47.46 -11.15 -21.04
C LEU A 136 48.01 -10.42 -19.81
N LEU A 137 47.14 -9.92 -18.92
CA LEU A 137 47.55 -9.24 -17.70
C LEU A 137 48.23 -10.19 -16.71
N GLU A 138 47.80 -11.44 -16.61
CA GLU A 138 48.47 -12.48 -15.81
C GLU A 138 49.87 -12.78 -16.35
N ARG A 139 50.03 -12.91 -17.67
CA ARG A 139 51.34 -13.04 -18.34
C ARG A 139 52.23 -11.82 -18.14
N TRP A 140 51.65 -10.64 -17.97
CA TRP A 140 52.39 -9.41 -17.70
C TRP A 140 53.03 -9.39 -16.31
N ILE A 141 52.30 -9.89 -15.31
CA ILE A 141 52.73 -9.93 -13.89
C ILE A 141 53.69 -11.10 -13.63
N SER A 142 53.55 -12.21 -14.34
CA SER A 142 54.37 -13.41 -14.11
C SER A 142 55.88 -13.13 -14.25
N GLU A 143 56.62 -13.37 -13.17
CA GLU A 143 58.06 -13.11 -13.08
C GLU A 143 58.92 -14.04 -13.97
N GLN A 144 58.35 -15.14 -14.46
CA GLN A 144 59.11 -16.25 -15.02
C GLN A 144 59.66 -16.03 -16.45
N ALA A 145 59.27 -14.98 -17.17
CA ALA A 145 60.03 -14.50 -18.34
C ALA A 145 59.59 -13.12 -18.82
N ARG A 146 60.47 -12.12 -18.72
CA ARG A 146 60.35 -10.87 -19.51
C ARG A 146 60.18 -11.16 -21.02
N ALA A 147 60.67 -12.30 -21.50
CA ALA A 147 60.54 -12.77 -22.87
C ALA A 147 59.14 -13.29 -23.25
N SER A 148 58.26 -13.58 -22.29
CA SER A 148 56.88 -14.04 -22.53
C SER A 148 55.81 -12.95 -22.34
N ARG A 149 56.22 -11.70 -22.10
CA ARG A 149 55.30 -10.57 -21.99
C ARG A 149 54.49 -10.42 -23.29
N PRO A 150 53.19 -10.11 -23.19
CA PRO A 150 52.39 -9.72 -24.36
C PRO A 150 53.06 -8.62 -25.17
N SER A 151 52.93 -8.67 -26.49
CA SER A 151 53.37 -7.57 -27.35
C SER A 151 52.45 -6.34 -27.19
N ARG A 152 52.90 -5.18 -27.66
CA ARG A 152 52.06 -3.97 -27.70
C ARG A 152 50.83 -4.20 -28.57
N SER A 153 51.00 -4.88 -29.70
CA SER A 153 49.92 -5.28 -30.61
C SER A 153 48.89 -6.19 -29.93
N ASP A 154 49.33 -7.19 -29.15
CA ASP A 154 48.41 -8.09 -28.42
C ASP A 154 47.53 -7.29 -27.45
N MET A 155 48.14 -6.42 -26.64
CA MET A 155 47.43 -5.59 -25.67
C MET A 155 46.50 -4.58 -26.36
N HIS A 156 46.98 -3.93 -27.43
CA HIS A 156 46.17 -3.03 -28.26
C HIS A 156 44.93 -3.74 -28.79
N ASN A 157 45.10 -4.90 -29.42
CA ASN A 157 43.99 -5.66 -30.00
C ASN A 157 43.00 -6.12 -28.92
N ALA A 158 43.49 -6.61 -27.78
CA ALA A 158 42.63 -7.04 -26.68
C ALA A 158 41.79 -5.87 -26.11
N LEU A 159 42.40 -4.70 -25.89
CA LEU A 159 41.69 -3.51 -25.40
C LEU A 159 40.66 -2.98 -26.42
N VAL A 160 41.01 -2.94 -27.72
CA VAL A 160 40.08 -2.54 -28.78
C VAL A 160 38.91 -3.51 -28.90
N SER A 161 39.18 -4.82 -28.87
CA SER A 161 38.14 -5.85 -28.91
C SER A 161 37.23 -5.81 -27.68
N LEU A 162 37.80 -5.60 -26.48
CA LEU A 162 37.03 -5.44 -25.25
C LEU A 162 36.13 -4.21 -25.33
N ASP A 163 36.65 -3.06 -25.76
CA ASP A 163 35.89 -1.82 -25.84
C ASP A 163 34.72 -1.91 -26.84
N ALA A 164 34.96 -2.55 -27.99
CA ALA A 164 33.93 -2.81 -28.99
C ALA A 164 32.84 -3.77 -28.46
N SER A 165 33.24 -4.86 -27.81
CA SER A 165 32.30 -5.80 -27.18
C SER A 165 31.52 -5.15 -26.04
N TRP A 166 32.16 -4.28 -25.25
CA TRP A 166 31.51 -3.52 -24.19
C TRP A 166 30.44 -2.59 -24.76
N ALA A 167 30.80 -1.72 -25.71
CA ALA A 167 29.86 -0.78 -26.31
C ALA A 167 28.68 -1.51 -26.97
N SER A 168 28.96 -2.66 -27.60
CA SER A 168 27.95 -3.53 -28.19
C SER A 168 26.98 -4.10 -27.14
N PHE A 169 27.49 -4.62 -26.03
CA PHE A 169 26.66 -5.16 -24.94
C PHE A 169 25.89 -4.06 -24.20
N GLU A 170 26.56 -2.98 -23.81
CA GLU A 170 25.96 -1.82 -23.14
C GLU A 170 24.77 -1.28 -23.93
N HIS A 171 24.94 -1.06 -25.25
CA HIS A 171 23.85 -0.61 -26.10
C HIS A 171 22.64 -1.55 -26.00
N LYS A 172 22.84 -2.85 -26.21
CA LYS A 172 21.75 -3.82 -26.25
C LYS A 172 21.07 -3.99 -24.89
N TYR A 173 21.86 -4.09 -23.83
CA TYR A 173 21.40 -4.27 -22.45
C TYR A 173 20.59 -3.06 -21.96
N ILE A 174 21.13 -1.84 -22.10
CA ILE A 174 20.45 -0.63 -21.62
C ILE A 174 19.19 -0.35 -22.44
N MET A 175 19.18 -0.60 -23.76
CA MET A 175 17.96 -0.46 -24.55
C MET A 175 16.86 -1.43 -24.12
N GLU A 176 17.21 -2.69 -23.83
CA GLU A 176 16.23 -3.64 -23.30
C GLU A 176 15.74 -3.29 -21.90
N LEU A 177 16.61 -2.75 -21.02
CA LEU A 177 16.18 -2.20 -19.75
C LEU A 177 15.16 -1.06 -19.94
N ILE A 178 15.44 -0.12 -20.84
CA ILE A 178 14.51 0.97 -21.15
C ILE A 178 13.15 0.41 -21.61
N GLU A 179 13.14 -0.59 -22.50
CA GLU A 179 11.90 -1.24 -22.96
C GLU A 179 11.15 -1.95 -21.82
N ILE A 180 11.86 -2.61 -20.91
CA ILE A 180 11.28 -3.26 -19.73
C ILE A 180 10.67 -2.21 -18.82
N GLU A 181 11.38 -1.13 -18.52
CA GLU A 181 10.88 -0.04 -17.69
C GLU A 181 9.65 0.65 -18.28
N GLU A 182 9.63 0.88 -19.60
CA GLU A 182 8.46 1.42 -20.31
C GLU A 182 7.25 0.48 -20.20
N LYS A 183 7.47 -0.84 -20.33
CA LYS A 183 6.41 -1.84 -20.10
C LYS A 183 5.93 -1.84 -18.65
N ALA A 184 6.84 -1.74 -17.68
CA ALA A 184 6.50 -1.72 -16.27
C ALA A 184 5.67 -0.48 -15.88
N ARG A 185 5.98 0.69 -16.45
CA ARG A 185 5.20 1.93 -16.26
C ARG A 185 3.86 1.94 -16.98
N ARG A 186 3.59 0.98 -17.87
CA ARG A 186 2.37 0.94 -18.70
C ARG A 186 1.08 0.98 -17.88
N LEU A 187 1.07 0.36 -16.70
CA LEU A 187 -0.11 0.36 -15.82
C LEU A 187 -0.49 1.77 -15.37
N VAL A 188 0.51 2.57 -14.99
CA VAL A 188 0.31 3.97 -14.61
C VAL A 188 -0.11 4.81 -15.83
N VAL A 189 0.50 4.56 -16.99
CA VAL A 189 0.12 5.24 -18.25
C VAL A 189 -1.35 4.98 -18.59
N GLN A 190 -1.79 3.73 -18.52
CA GLN A 190 -3.18 3.36 -18.78
C GLN A 190 -4.12 4.07 -17.81
N ALA A 191 -3.82 4.08 -16.51
CA ALA A 191 -4.65 4.79 -15.53
C ALA A 191 -4.71 6.31 -15.79
N ILE A 192 -3.59 6.93 -16.20
CA ILE A 192 -3.55 8.35 -16.60
C ILE A 192 -4.39 8.61 -17.84
N GLU A 193 -4.33 7.75 -18.86
CA GLU A 193 -5.13 7.87 -20.07
C GLU A 193 -6.63 7.76 -19.78
N ARG A 194 -7.02 6.79 -18.94
CA ARG A 194 -8.41 6.64 -18.48
C ARG A 194 -8.89 7.86 -17.71
N GLU A 195 -8.05 8.42 -16.83
CA GLU A 195 -8.40 9.66 -16.14
C GLU A 195 -8.56 10.84 -17.11
N LYS A 196 -7.63 11.02 -18.05
CA LYS A 196 -7.77 12.08 -19.07
C LYS A 196 -9.07 11.93 -19.87
N SER A 197 -9.45 10.70 -20.21
CA SER A 197 -10.70 10.39 -20.90
C SER A 197 -11.93 10.80 -20.07
N LEU A 198 -11.97 10.41 -18.79
CA LEU A 198 -13.04 10.82 -17.87
C LEU A 198 -13.13 12.34 -17.72
N HIS A 199 -11.99 13.01 -17.51
CA HIS A 199 -11.93 14.45 -17.36
C HIS A 199 -12.44 15.18 -18.61
N LEU A 200 -12.08 14.73 -19.80
CA LEU A 200 -12.59 15.30 -21.06
C LEU A 200 -14.10 15.11 -21.21
N MET A 201 -14.66 13.97 -20.80
CA MET A 201 -16.11 13.75 -20.81
C MET A 201 -16.84 14.67 -19.83
N GLU A 202 -16.25 14.92 -18.66
CA GLU A 202 -16.76 15.82 -17.62
C GLU A 202 -16.71 17.28 -18.06
N ASP A 203 -15.59 17.73 -18.63
CA ASP A 203 -15.42 19.11 -19.11
C ASP A 203 -16.34 19.43 -20.30
N SER A 204 -16.56 18.46 -21.19
CA SER A 204 -17.40 18.64 -22.38
C SER A 204 -18.91 18.69 -22.06
N ASN A 205 -19.32 18.29 -20.85
CA ASN A 205 -20.72 18.16 -20.48
C ASN A 205 -20.99 18.83 -19.13
N GLN A 206 -21.55 20.06 -19.16
CA GLN A 206 -22.05 20.74 -17.96
C GLN A 206 -23.39 20.17 -17.45
N ASP A 207 -23.80 19.00 -17.94
CA ASP A 207 -25.15 18.48 -17.76
C ASP A 207 -25.22 17.50 -16.58
N GLN A 208 -26.20 17.67 -15.69
CA GLN A 208 -26.36 16.87 -14.46
C GLN A 208 -26.61 15.37 -14.74
N ALA A 209 -26.93 15.00 -15.98
CA ALA A 209 -27.22 13.62 -16.39
C ALA A 209 -25.98 12.80 -16.83
N LEU A 210 -24.76 13.33 -16.71
CA LEU A 210 -23.54 12.64 -17.18
C LEU A 210 -23.37 11.23 -16.57
N SER A 211 -23.63 11.08 -15.28
CA SER A 211 -23.52 9.81 -14.53
C SER A 211 -24.47 8.71 -15.01
N SER A 212 -25.50 9.07 -15.78
CA SER A 212 -26.48 8.13 -16.35
C SER A 212 -26.08 7.65 -17.76
N ARG A 213 -25.08 8.26 -18.40
CA ARG A 213 -24.64 7.90 -19.74
C ARG A 213 -23.87 6.58 -19.74
N PRO A 214 -24.21 5.59 -20.60
CA PRO A 214 -23.52 4.31 -20.67
C PRO A 214 -22.02 4.44 -20.96
N GLU A 215 -21.62 5.40 -21.80
CA GLU A 215 -20.23 5.60 -22.21
C GLU A 215 -19.37 6.10 -21.04
N TYR A 216 -19.90 7.05 -20.25
CA TYR A 216 -19.22 7.55 -19.05
C TYR A 216 -19.08 6.44 -18.00
N ARG A 217 -20.14 5.65 -17.78
CA ARG A 217 -20.09 4.49 -16.88
C ARG A 217 -19.08 3.44 -17.37
N GLU A 218 -19.03 3.16 -18.67
CA GLU A 218 -18.04 2.24 -19.22
C GLU A 218 -16.61 2.71 -18.95
N GLU A 219 -16.33 3.99 -19.18
CA GLU A 219 -15.00 4.53 -18.96
C GLU A 219 -14.63 4.58 -17.48
N LEU A 220 -15.59 4.90 -16.62
CA LEU A 220 -15.42 4.87 -15.16
C LEU A 220 -15.11 3.45 -14.68
N ARG A 221 -15.68 2.40 -15.31
CA ARG A 221 -15.43 1.00 -14.96
C ARG A 221 -14.00 0.63 -15.30
N ARG A 222 -13.55 1.02 -16.49
CA ARG A 222 -12.18 0.79 -16.96
C ARG A 222 -11.16 1.53 -16.11
N PHE A 223 -11.48 2.76 -15.71
CA PHE A 223 -10.65 3.52 -14.79
C PHE A 223 -10.50 2.79 -13.45
N VAL A 224 -11.61 2.43 -12.79
CA VAL A 224 -11.60 1.70 -11.52
C VAL A 224 -10.85 0.37 -11.64
N ALA A 225 -11.08 -0.39 -12.71
CA ALA A 225 -10.34 -1.64 -12.96
C ALA A 225 -8.83 -1.40 -13.13
N SER A 226 -8.43 -0.28 -13.72
CA SER A 226 -7.01 0.09 -13.84
C SER A 226 -6.39 0.42 -12.47
N ILE A 227 -7.13 1.10 -11.59
CA ILE A 227 -6.68 1.38 -10.21
C ILE A 227 -6.60 0.10 -9.39
N ALA A 228 -7.59 -0.79 -9.51
CA ALA A 228 -7.59 -2.08 -8.82
C ALA A 228 -6.38 -2.94 -9.26
N HIS A 229 -6.03 -2.93 -10.55
CA HIS A 229 -4.83 -3.60 -11.03
C HIS A 229 -3.53 -2.93 -10.56
N LEU A 230 -3.47 -1.59 -10.52
CA LEU A 230 -2.34 -0.87 -9.90
C LEU A 230 -2.20 -1.23 -8.42
N ASN A 231 -3.31 -1.38 -7.71
CA ASN A 231 -3.32 -1.75 -6.31
C ASN A 231 -2.68 -3.14 -6.10
N SER A 232 -3.01 -4.12 -6.93
CA SER A 232 -2.46 -5.47 -6.77
C SER A 232 -0.97 -5.61 -7.04
N VAL A 233 -0.39 -4.69 -7.81
CA VAL A 233 1.05 -4.72 -8.13
C VAL A 233 1.90 -3.79 -7.28
N ALA A 234 1.34 -2.64 -6.83
CA ALA A 234 2.12 -1.59 -6.18
C ALA A 234 1.86 -1.50 -4.67
N ASN A 235 0.68 -1.91 -4.18
CA ASN A 235 0.32 -1.76 -2.78
C ASN A 235 0.90 -2.89 -1.90
N VAL A 236 2.18 -2.77 -1.58
CA VAL A 236 2.89 -3.71 -0.71
C VAL A 236 2.60 -3.52 0.79
N ARG A 237 1.86 -2.47 1.17
CA ARG A 237 1.52 -2.15 2.57
C ARG A 237 0.20 -2.76 3.02
N ARG A 238 -0.64 -3.18 2.08
CA ARG A 238 -1.95 -3.80 2.32
C ARG A 238 -2.02 -5.15 1.58
N LYS A 239 -3.23 -5.61 1.27
CA LYS A 239 -3.44 -6.89 0.59
C LYS A 239 -3.22 -6.78 -0.91
N GLY A 240 -3.27 -5.58 -1.49
CA GLY A 240 -3.16 -5.39 -2.93
C GLY A 240 -4.37 -5.98 -3.65
N ARG A 241 -5.58 -5.65 -3.20
CA ARG A 241 -6.83 -6.17 -3.77
C ARG A 241 -7.08 -5.63 -5.18
N ASP A 242 -7.51 -6.50 -6.08
CA ASP A 242 -7.94 -6.16 -7.45
C ASP A 242 -9.45 -6.37 -7.69
N ASP A 243 -10.20 -6.79 -6.68
CA ASP A 243 -11.63 -7.13 -6.75
C ASP A 243 -12.57 -5.97 -6.39
N LEU A 244 -12.01 -4.78 -6.13
CA LEU A 244 -12.76 -3.57 -5.81
C LEU A 244 -13.40 -2.96 -7.07
N SER A 245 -14.74 -2.89 -7.09
CA SER A 245 -15.52 -2.56 -8.29
C SER A 245 -16.18 -1.17 -8.24
N MET A 246 -16.50 -0.63 -9.41
CA MET A 246 -17.12 0.70 -9.55
C MET A 246 -18.47 0.82 -8.83
N GLU A 247 -19.16 -0.29 -8.58
CA GLU A 247 -20.43 -0.28 -7.85
C GLU A 247 -20.28 0.37 -6.46
N VAL A 248 -19.12 0.22 -5.81
CA VAL A 248 -18.82 0.87 -4.53
C VAL A 248 -18.92 2.39 -4.63
N LEU A 249 -18.38 2.97 -5.70
CA LEU A 249 -18.44 4.40 -5.97
C LEU A 249 -19.87 4.86 -6.29
N LEU A 250 -20.61 4.10 -7.09
CA LEU A 250 -21.99 4.43 -7.45
C LEU A 250 -22.92 4.41 -6.22
N ASP A 251 -22.77 3.40 -5.35
CA ASP A 251 -23.53 3.26 -4.12
C ASP A 251 -23.19 4.39 -3.13
N ALA A 252 -21.92 4.80 -3.05
CA ALA A 252 -21.51 5.96 -2.27
C ALA A 252 -22.11 7.27 -2.79
N MET A 253 -22.09 7.51 -4.11
CA MET A 253 -22.72 8.67 -4.73
C MET A 253 -24.24 8.70 -4.48
N GLN A 254 -24.90 7.55 -4.60
CA GLN A 254 -26.33 7.44 -4.32
C GLN A 254 -26.62 7.72 -2.84
N THR A 255 -25.81 7.19 -1.93
CA THR A 255 -25.93 7.40 -0.48
C THR A 255 -25.81 8.88 -0.13
N LEU A 256 -24.81 9.58 -0.68
CA LEU A 256 -24.67 11.04 -0.48
C LEU A 256 -25.86 11.82 -1.02
N SER A 257 -26.34 11.46 -2.21
CA SER A 257 -27.52 12.11 -2.81
C SER A 257 -28.77 11.96 -1.94
N ARG A 258 -28.99 10.77 -1.35
CA ARG A 258 -30.06 10.53 -0.36
C ARG A 258 -29.86 11.40 0.88
N CYS A 259 -28.62 11.46 1.39
CA CYS A 259 -28.28 12.26 2.56
C CYS A 259 -28.49 13.77 2.35
N ASP A 260 -28.31 14.29 1.13
CA ASP A 260 -28.51 15.71 0.79
C ASP A 260 -29.98 16.09 0.56
N ALA A 261 -30.79 15.14 0.10
CA ALA A 261 -32.22 15.34 -0.12
C ALA A 261 -33.02 15.43 1.20
N GLU A 262 -32.60 14.70 2.23
CA GLU A 262 -33.27 14.71 3.53
C GLU A 262 -32.83 15.89 4.41
N LYS A 263 -33.77 16.79 4.72
CA LYS A 263 -33.59 17.88 5.70
C LYS A 263 -34.44 17.58 6.93
N GLY A 264 -33.85 17.57 8.14
CA GLY A 264 -34.60 17.44 9.41
C GLY A 264 -33.92 16.57 10.47
N GLU A 265 -34.71 16.03 11.42
CA GLU A 265 -34.24 15.17 12.52
C GLU A 265 -33.46 13.92 12.06
N ASN A 266 -33.70 13.43 10.83
CA ASN A 266 -32.91 12.34 10.22
C ASN A 266 -31.45 12.72 9.94
N SER A 267 -31.09 14.00 10.00
CA SER A 267 -29.74 14.51 9.69
C SER A 267 -28.65 13.84 10.54
N GLU A 268 -28.92 13.54 11.82
CA GLU A 268 -27.92 12.92 12.69
C GLU A 268 -27.66 11.45 12.31
N LYS A 269 -28.71 10.70 11.95
CA LYS A 269 -28.58 9.31 11.46
C LYS A 269 -27.85 9.25 10.12
N LEU A 270 -28.13 10.20 9.23
CA LEU A 270 -27.51 10.29 7.92
C LEU A 270 -26.07 10.80 7.97
N ALA A 271 -25.64 11.44 9.06
CA ALA A 271 -24.27 11.92 9.21
C ALA A 271 -23.25 10.77 9.06
N THR A 272 -23.53 9.60 9.65
CA THR A 272 -22.67 8.41 9.54
C THR A 272 -22.59 7.91 8.10
N ALA A 273 -23.73 7.73 7.43
CA ALA A 273 -23.77 7.31 6.03
C ALA A 273 -23.04 8.30 5.11
N ARG A 274 -23.20 9.61 5.38
CA ARG A 274 -22.49 10.68 4.67
C ARG A 274 -20.98 10.59 4.85
N ILE A 275 -20.48 10.38 6.06
CA ILE A 275 -19.03 10.24 6.32
C ILE A 275 -18.45 9.07 5.51
N LEU A 276 -19.04 7.88 5.62
CA LEU A 276 -18.53 6.69 4.95
C LEU A 276 -18.58 6.78 3.43
N ALA A 277 -19.67 7.33 2.89
CA ALA A 277 -19.79 7.53 1.44
C ALA A 277 -18.84 8.63 0.95
N LYS A 278 -18.64 9.71 1.72
CA LYS A 278 -17.70 10.77 1.39
C LYS A 278 -16.25 10.26 1.34
N ASP A 279 -15.84 9.39 2.25
CA ASP A 279 -14.47 8.82 2.25
C ASP A 279 -14.15 8.02 0.97
N VAL A 280 -15.15 7.32 0.41
CA VAL A 280 -15.02 6.64 -0.89
C VAL A 280 -14.80 7.65 -2.01
N LEU A 281 -15.59 8.73 -2.04
CA LEU A 281 -15.47 9.78 -3.06
C LEU A 281 -14.18 10.59 -2.92
N ASP A 282 -13.76 10.89 -1.69
CA ASP A 282 -12.55 11.64 -1.40
C ASP A 282 -11.30 10.85 -1.81
N SER A 283 -11.25 9.54 -1.50
CA SER A 283 -10.14 8.67 -1.95
C SER A 283 -10.14 8.51 -3.48
N PHE A 284 -11.32 8.44 -4.10
CA PHE A 284 -11.46 8.43 -5.56
C PHE A 284 -10.94 9.71 -6.22
N ALA A 285 -11.35 10.88 -5.70
CA ALA A 285 -10.91 12.17 -6.19
C ALA A 285 -9.39 12.36 -5.99
N ALA A 286 -8.85 11.96 -4.84
CA ALA A 286 -7.43 12.06 -4.53
C ALA A 286 -6.56 11.20 -5.46
N MET A 287 -7.02 10.00 -5.83
CA MET A 287 -6.34 9.15 -6.81
C MET A 287 -6.32 9.81 -8.20
N ARG A 288 -7.44 10.39 -8.64
CA ARG A 288 -7.51 11.11 -9.92
C ARG A 288 -6.58 12.32 -9.94
N GLU A 289 -6.57 13.11 -8.86
CA GLU A 289 -5.65 14.24 -8.70
C GLU A 289 -4.18 13.79 -8.81
N TYR A 290 -3.81 12.74 -8.08
CA TYR A 290 -2.47 12.15 -8.14
C TYR A 290 -2.08 11.76 -9.58
N LEU A 291 -2.96 11.08 -10.31
CA LEU A 291 -2.68 10.66 -11.69
C LEU A 291 -2.52 11.85 -12.65
N ARG A 292 -3.26 12.94 -12.45
CA ARG A 292 -3.06 14.18 -13.23
C ARG A 292 -1.69 14.79 -12.98
N GLU A 293 -1.21 14.78 -11.74
CA GLU A 293 0.11 15.28 -11.36
C GLU A 293 1.24 14.39 -11.91
N VAL A 294 1.14 13.07 -11.72
CA VAL A 294 2.10 12.11 -12.28
C VAL A 294 2.14 12.16 -13.80
N GLY A 295 0.98 12.37 -14.45
CA GLY A 295 0.90 12.52 -15.91
C GLY A 295 1.72 13.67 -16.48
N ARG A 296 2.19 14.62 -15.65
CA ARG A 296 3.09 15.72 -16.05
C ARG A 296 4.58 15.38 -15.92
N CYS A 297 4.92 14.29 -15.24
CA CYS A 297 6.31 13.91 -14.94
C CYS A 297 6.51 12.39 -14.90
N LEU A 298 5.94 11.68 -15.88
CA LEU A 298 5.96 10.22 -15.95
C LEU A 298 7.39 9.63 -15.94
N GLU A 299 8.37 10.37 -16.46
CA GLU A 299 9.78 10.01 -16.48
C GLU A 299 10.43 9.90 -15.09
N ARG A 300 9.78 10.47 -14.06
CA ARG A 300 10.21 10.39 -12.66
C ARG A 300 9.63 9.19 -11.92
N VAL A 301 8.65 8.50 -12.49
CA VAL A 301 8.01 7.32 -11.88
C VAL A 301 8.99 6.16 -11.92
N ASP A 302 9.27 5.59 -10.75
CA ASP A 302 10.06 4.38 -10.62
C ASP A 302 9.31 3.21 -11.32
N PRO A 303 9.96 2.47 -12.24
CA PRO A 303 9.38 1.28 -12.87
C PRO A 303 8.86 0.24 -11.87
N HIS A 304 9.51 0.10 -10.71
CA HIS A 304 9.01 -0.69 -9.58
C HIS A 304 7.98 0.15 -8.83
N LEU A 305 6.70 -0.10 -9.12
CA LEU A 305 5.63 0.81 -8.73
C LEU A 305 5.50 0.98 -7.21
N CYS A 306 5.88 -0.05 -6.45
CA CYS A 306 5.91 -0.02 -4.98
C CYS A 306 6.95 0.96 -4.38
N ASN A 307 7.93 1.42 -5.16
CA ASN A 307 8.90 2.43 -4.72
C ASN A 307 8.35 3.87 -4.79
N ASN A 308 7.25 4.08 -5.51
CA ASN A 308 6.62 5.41 -5.64
C ASN A 308 5.75 5.67 -4.41
N ALA A 309 6.32 6.33 -3.40
CA ALA A 309 5.68 6.49 -2.09
C ALA A 309 4.31 7.20 -2.16
N GLY A 310 4.15 8.16 -3.06
CA GLY A 310 2.88 8.85 -3.29
C GLY A 310 1.81 7.92 -3.85
N LEU A 311 2.15 7.09 -4.86
CA LEU A 311 1.24 6.09 -5.42
C LEU A 311 0.78 5.10 -4.34
N VAL A 312 1.73 4.54 -3.60
CA VAL A 312 1.42 3.56 -2.53
C VAL A 312 0.51 4.19 -1.48
N ALA A 313 0.78 5.42 -1.04
CA ALA A 313 -0.09 6.10 -0.07
C ALA A 313 -1.53 6.27 -0.57
N ARG A 314 -1.71 6.64 -1.85
CA ARG A 314 -3.04 6.78 -2.47
C ARG A 314 -3.74 5.44 -2.64
N LEU A 315 -3.02 4.38 -2.99
CA LEU A 315 -3.57 3.04 -3.13
C LEU A 315 -4.00 2.44 -1.79
N VAL A 316 -3.24 2.71 -0.71
CA VAL A 316 -3.63 2.29 0.65
C VAL A 316 -4.93 2.96 1.07
N ASP A 317 -5.03 4.29 0.93
CA ASP A 317 -6.23 5.03 1.31
C ASP A 317 -7.44 4.64 0.45
N TRP A 318 -7.23 4.43 -0.86
CA TRP A 318 -8.23 3.87 -1.75
C TRP A 318 -8.69 2.48 -1.29
N GLU A 319 -7.78 1.53 -1.07
CA GLU A 319 -8.13 0.17 -0.65
C GLU A 319 -8.91 0.18 0.66
N GLU A 320 -8.48 0.96 1.66
CA GLU A 320 -9.17 1.08 2.95
C GLU A 320 -10.60 1.63 2.79
N SER A 321 -10.75 2.79 2.16
CA SER A 321 -12.07 3.43 2.00
C SER A 321 -13.01 2.57 1.16
N TRP A 322 -12.49 1.87 0.15
CA TRP A 322 -13.31 1.01 -0.71
C TRP A 322 -13.69 -0.31 -0.05
N GLU A 323 -12.83 -0.90 0.79
CA GLU A 323 -13.21 -2.04 1.64
C GLU A 323 -14.35 -1.66 2.60
N VAL A 324 -14.26 -0.47 3.20
CA VAL A 324 -15.34 0.09 4.03
C VAL A 324 -16.60 0.32 3.20
N GLY A 325 -16.47 0.89 2.00
CA GLY A 325 -17.57 1.08 1.06
C GLY A 325 -18.28 -0.23 0.72
N THR A 326 -17.54 -1.26 0.33
CA THR A 326 -18.08 -2.59 0.01
C THR A 326 -18.82 -3.21 1.20
N ARG A 327 -18.25 -3.10 2.41
CA ARG A 327 -18.81 -3.75 3.60
C ARG A 327 -20.00 -3.01 4.18
N TYR A 328 -19.93 -1.69 4.26
CA TYR A 328 -20.89 -0.88 5.02
C TYR A 328 -21.81 -0.06 4.13
N VAL A 329 -21.33 0.50 3.02
CA VAL A 329 -22.16 1.38 2.17
C VAL A 329 -23.04 0.56 1.22
N GLN A 330 -22.50 -0.48 0.56
CA GLN A 330 -23.28 -1.31 -0.37
C GLN A 330 -24.33 -2.18 0.33
N GLN A 331 -24.13 -2.49 1.61
CA GLN A 331 -25.03 -3.34 2.39
C GLN A 331 -26.00 -2.46 3.20
N GLU A 332 -27.16 -2.12 2.65
CA GLU A 332 -28.13 -1.20 3.27
C GLU A 332 -28.51 -1.56 4.71
N ARG A 333 -28.62 -2.86 5.03
CA ARG A 333 -28.87 -3.31 6.41
C ARG A 333 -27.71 -3.02 7.35
N MET A 334 -26.48 -3.22 6.88
CA MET A 334 -25.27 -2.94 7.65
C MET A 334 -25.10 -1.43 7.85
N LEU A 335 -25.34 -0.64 6.79
CA LEU A 335 -25.32 0.83 6.86
C LEU A 335 -26.31 1.33 7.91
N SER A 336 -27.56 0.87 7.85
CA SER A 336 -28.61 1.26 8.81
C SER A 336 -28.22 0.88 10.24
N ALA A 337 -27.69 -0.33 10.45
CA ALA A 337 -27.26 -0.79 11.77
C ALA A 337 -26.13 0.08 12.35
N VAL A 338 -25.12 0.42 11.54
CA VAL A 338 -24.02 1.30 11.96
C VAL A 338 -24.51 2.72 12.22
N CYS A 339 -25.38 3.28 11.37
CA CYS A 339 -25.98 4.60 11.59
C CYS A 339 -26.78 4.65 12.90
N ASP A 340 -27.60 3.63 13.18
CA ASP A 340 -28.38 3.54 14.41
C ASP A 340 -27.49 3.36 15.64
N LEU A 341 -26.42 2.57 15.55
CA LEU A 341 -25.47 2.38 16.64
C LEU A 341 -24.70 3.67 16.94
N VAL A 342 -24.22 4.40 15.92
CA VAL A 342 -23.56 5.70 16.12
C VAL A 342 -24.51 6.71 16.77
N ALA A 343 -25.76 6.80 16.30
CA ALA A 343 -26.76 7.68 16.89
C ALA A 343 -27.04 7.33 18.37
N GLU A 344 -27.08 6.04 18.70
CA GLU A 344 -27.24 5.57 20.07
C GLU A 344 -26.03 5.91 20.94
N ILE A 345 -24.80 5.73 20.43
CA ILE A 345 -23.58 6.10 21.15
C ILE A 345 -23.50 7.62 21.37
N ARG A 346 -23.91 8.45 20.39
CA ARG A 346 -24.01 9.91 20.59
C ARG A 346 -25.06 10.30 21.63
N SER A 347 -26.18 9.58 21.68
CA SER A 347 -27.15 9.72 22.76
C SER A 347 -26.52 9.39 24.12
N ALA A 348 -25.77 8.29 24.19
CA ALA A 348 -25.05 7.88 25.39
C ALA A 348 -23.96 8.88 25.82
N GLN A 349 -23.23 9.50 24.88
CA GLN A 349 -22.27 10.57 25.15
C GLN A 349 -22.92 11.79 25.83
N ARG A 350 -24.18 12.11 25.49
CA ARG A 350 -24.94 13.17 26.17
C ARG A 350 -25.37 12.79 27.60
N ILE A 351 -25.63 11.50 27.83
CA ILE A 351 -26.03 10.96 29.13
C ILE A 351 -24.83 10.81 30.07
N ALA A 352 -23.69 10.39 29.52
CA ALA A 352 -22.44 10.13 30.22
C ALA A 352 -21.26 10.75 29.44
N PRO A 353 -20.91 12.03 29.73
CA PRO A 353 -19.88 12.76 29.00
C PRO A 353 -18.49 12.11 29.03
N ALA A 354 -18.20 11.26 30.02
CA ALA A 354 -16.98 10.45 30.06
C ALA A 354 -16.80 9.61 28.77
N LEU A 355 -17.89 9.11 28.17
CA LEU A 355 -17.82 8.39 26.90
C LEU A 355 -17.40 9.30 25.74
N ALA A 356 -17.79 10.58 25.75
CA ALA A 356 -17.36 11.52 24.73
C ALA A 356 -15.84 11.74 24.81
N GLN A 357 -15.34 11.94 26.03
CA GLN A 357 -13.91 12.08 26.29
C GLN A 357 -13.14 10.83 25.87
N MET A 358 -13.64 9.63 26.21
CA MET A 358 -13.02 8.36 25.78
C MET A 358 -12.91 8.27 24.24
N CYS A 359 -13.93 8.70 23.49
CA CYS A 359 -13.88 8.71 22.03
C CYS A 359 -12.91 9.74 21.47
N GLU A 360 -12.87 10.94 22.04
CA GLU A 360 -11.97 12.03 21.61
C GLU A 360 -10.50 11.69 21.86
N GLU A 361 -10.19 11.12 23.03
CA GLU A 361 -8.84 10.76 23.44
C GLU A 361 -8.40 9.38 22.94
N CYS A 362 -9.29 8.64 22.26
CA CYS A 362 -9.09 7.24 21.88
C CYS A 362 -8.67 6.37 23.08
N ASP A 363 -9.34 6.57 24.22
CA ASP A 363 -9.05 5.88 25.47
C ASP A 363 -9.25 4.35 25.33
N VAL A 364 -8.39 3.57 25.97
CA VAL A 364 -8.43 2.10 25.89
C VAL A 364 -9.72 1.50 26.47
N GLU A 365 -10.34 2.16 27.45
CA GLU A 365 -11.62 1.74 28.05
C GLU A 365 -12.78 1.82 27.05
N MET A 366 -12.67 2.67 26.03
CA MET A 366 -13.66 2.74 24.93
C MET A 366 -13.86 1.38 24.27
N PHE A 367 -12.80 0.57 24.14
CA PHE A 367 -12.88 -0.76 23.55
C PHE A 367 -13.64 -1.77 24.43
N MET A 368 -13.87 -1.45 25.70
CA MET A 368 -14.76 -2.21 26.59
C MET A 368 -16.19 -1.65 26.56
N VAL A 369 -16.34 -0.32 26.43
CA VAL A 369 -17.64 0.35 26.47
C VAL A 369 -18.43 0.20 25.17
N ILE A 370 -17.82 0.41 24.00
CA ILE A 370 -18.51 0.33 22.71
C ILE A 370 -19.17 -1.04 22.45
N PRO A 371 -18.50 -2.19 22.64
CA PRO A 371 -19.15 -3.48 22.40
C PRO A 371 -20.28 -3.76 23.41
N ARG A 372 -20.20 -3.25 24.66
CA ARG A 372 -21.31 -3.31 25.63
C ARG A 372 -22.49 -2.45 25.17
N MET A 373 -22.25 -1.26 24.65
CA MET A 373 -23.28 -0.40 24.06
C MET A 373 -23.96 -1.05 22.85
N ALA A 374 -23.19 -1.70 21.98
CA ALA A 374 -23.71 -2.44 20.83
C ALA A 374 -24.63 -3.59 21.27
N TRP A 375 -24.22 -4.37 22.27
CA TRP A 375 -25.06 -5.43 22.83
C TRP A 375 -26.30 -4.88 23.55
N LEU A 376 -26.17 -3.85 24.38
CA LEU A 376 -27.31 -3.23 25.05
C LEU A 376 -28.37 -2.78 24.02
N ARG A 377 -27.91 -2.18 22.91
CA ARG A 377 -28.79 -1.80 21.81
C ARG A 377 -29.40 -3.00 21.08
N CYS A 378 -28.66 -4.08 20.91
CA CYS A 378 -29.18 -5.32 20.33
C CYS A 378 -30.27 -5.93 21.22
N LEU A 379 -30.10 -5.93 22.54
CA LEU A 379 -31.10 -6.45 23.47
C LEU A 379 -32.39 -5.61 23.46
N ASP A 380 -32.26 -4.28 23.36
CA ASP A 380 -33.42 -3.39 23.27
C ASP A 380 -34.13 -3.48 21.91
N LYS A 381 -33.38 -3.64 20.81
CA LYS A 381 -33.91 -3.73 19.44
C LYS A 381 -33.22 -4.82 18.61
N PRO A 382 -33.54 -6.11 18.83
CA PRO A 382 -32.81 -7.23 18.24
C PRO A 382 -32.77 -7.21 16.72
N THR A 383 -33.88 -6.85 16.08
CA THR A 383 -34.02 -6.85 14.62
C THR A 383 -33.18 -5.79 13.92
N LEU A 384 -32.81 -4.70 14.60
CA LEU A 384 -32.04 -3.61 13.98
C LEU A 384 -30.55 -3.98 13.83
N LEU A 385 -29.99 -4.69 14.82
CA LEU A 385 -28.57 -5.05 14.82
C LEU A 385 -28.33 -6.53 14.47
N GLU A 386 -29.37 -7.32 14.16
CA GLU A 386 -29.23 -8.74 13.83
C GLU A 386 -28.22 -8.98 12.70
N GLY A 387 -28.33 -8.24 11.59
CA GLY A 387 -27.40 -8.37 10.46
C GLY A 387 -25.96 -8.00 10.83
N PHE A 388 -25.80 -6.98 11.68
CA PHE A 388 -24.51 -6.53 12.20
C PHE A 388 -23.86 -7.63 13.05
N PHE A 389 -24.57 -8.15 14.04
CA PHE A 389 -24.09 -9.22 14.90
C PHE A 389 -23.91 -10.54 14.16
N LYS A 390 -24.75 -10.87 13.17
CA LYS A 390 -24.57 -12.07 12.34
C LYS A 390 -23.26 -12.02 11.54
N SER A 391 -22.81 -10.83 11.14
CA SER A 391 -21.53 -10.69 10.44
C SER A 391 -20.31 -10.86 11.37
N LEU A 392 -20.43 -10.48 12.64
CA LEU A 392 -19.33 -10.48 13.62
C LEU A 392 -19.33 -11.70 14.54
N LEU A 393 -20.49 -12.32 14.75
CA LEU A 393 -20.73 -13.50 15.57
C LEU A 393 -21.65 -14.48 14.81
N PRO A 394 -21.24 -14.97 13.63
CA PRO A 394 -22.07 -15.87 12.83
C PRO A 394 -22.46 -17.14 13.59
N HIS A 395 -21.66 -17.59 14.55
CA HIS A 395 -21.95 -18.76 15.38
C HIS A 395 -23.00 -18.52 16.48
N ARG A 396 -23.49 -17.28 16.67
CA ARG A 396 -24.61 -16.95 17.58
C ARG A 396 -25.92 -16.72 16.82
N PHE A 397 -25.82 -16.28 15.55
CA PHE A 397 -26.95 -15.89 14.70
C PHE A 397 -27.07 -16.73 13.41
N GLY A 398 -26.31 -17.82 13.31
CA GLY A 398 -26.18 -18.65 12.12
C GLY A 398 -27.38 -19.56 11.86
N GLU A 399 -27.52 -19.98 10.60
CA GLU A 399 -28.61 -20.87 10.19
C GLU A 399 -28.46 -22.29 10.76
N PRO A 400 -29.58 -22.99 11.04
CA PRO A 400 -29.65 -24.20 11.85
C PRO A 400 -29.16 -25.47 11.13
N ASN A 401 -28.06 -25.42 10.37
CA ASN A 401 -27.51 -26.57 9.65
C ASN A 401 -26.82 -27.62 10.55
N GLY A 402 -27.30 -27.83 11.78
CA GLY A 402 -27.11 -29.11 12.47
C GLY A 402 -26.86 -29.09 13.99
N GLU A 403 -26.30 -28.04 14.58
CA GLU A 403 -25.77 -28.11 15.96
C GLU A 403 -26.04 -26.86 16.84
N MET A 404 -27.19 -26.18 16.69
CA MET A 404 -27.40 -24.85 17.28
C MET A 404 -28.62 -24.61 18.22
N PRO A 405 -29.21 -25.59 18.94
CA PRO A 405 -30.25 -25.27 19.93
C PRO A 405 -29.72 -24.48 21.14
N GLU A 406 -28.54 -24.84 21.66
CA GLU A 406 -28.04 -24.34 22.95
C GLU A 406 -27.65 -22.86 22.89
N LYS A 407 -26.90 -22.44 21.86
CA LYS A 407 -26.45 -21.05 21.72
C LYS A 407 -27.60 -20.07 21.50
N LYS A 408 -28.66 -20.51 20.83
CA LYS A 408 -29.88 -19.72 20.67
C LYS A 408 -30.60 -19.57 22.02
N ALA A 409 -30.71 -20.65 22.79
CA ALA A 409 -31.29 -20.61 24.12
C ALA A 409 -30.52 -19.68 25.07
N GLU A 410 -29.19 -19.62 24.97
CA GLU A 410 -28.36 -18.68 25.74
C GLU A 410 -28.67 -17.21 25.38
N LEU A 411 -28.79 -16.89 24.08
CA LEU A 411 -29.13 -15.54 23.64
C LEU A 411 -30.57 -15.15 24.01
N ASP A 412 -31.52 -16.09 23.90
CA ASP A 412 -32.91 -15.89 24.31
C ASP A 412 -32.99 -15.64 25.83
N ALA A 413 -32.24 -16.42 26.63
CA ALA A 413 -32.15 -16.23 28.07
C ALA A 413 -31.52 -14.87 28.44
N PHE A 414 -30.50 -14.43 27.70
CA PHE A 414 -29.89 -13.12 27.92
C PHE A 414 -30.84 -11.97 27.55
N THR A 415 -31.59 -12.12 26.46
CA THR A 415 -32.65 -11.18 26.05
C THR A 415 -33.75 -11.09 27.11
N GLN A 416 -34.17 -12.22 27.67
CA GLN A 416 -35.14 -12.25 28.76
C GLN A 416 -34.61 -11.57 30.02
N GLN A 417 -33.36 -11.82 30.40
CA GLN A 417 -32.73 -11.16 31.56
C GLN A 417 -32.73 -9.63 31.41
N PHE A 418 -32.44 -9.12 30.21
CA PHE A 418 -32.52 -7.69 29.92
C PHE A 418 -33.96 -7.15 30.08
N ALA A 419 -34.95 -7.84 29.53
CA ALA A 419 -36.35 -7.45 29.63
C ALA A 419 -36.82 -7.41 31.10
N ASP A 420 -36.51 -8.45 31.88
CA ASP A 420 -36.85 -8.55 33.31
C ASP A 420 -36.20 -7.43 34.11
N THR A 421 -34.92 -7.14 33.82
CA THR A 421 -34.17 -6.04 34.45
C THR A 421 -34.81 -4.69 34.11
N LYS A 422 -35.15 -4.46 32.83
CA LYS A 422 -35.80 -3.22 32.38
C LYS A 422 -37.15 -3.03 33.07
N GLU A 423 -37.98 -4.08 33.16
CA GLU A 423 -39.27 -4.04 33.85
C GLU A 423 -39.13 -3.73 35.35
N LEU A 424 -38.18 -4.39 36.03
CA LEU A 424 -37.90 -4.14 37.44
C LEU A 424 -37.49 -2.68 37.68
N LEU A 425 -36.65 -2.10 36.82
CA LEU A 425 -36.21 -0.72 36.93
C LEU A 425 -37.35 0.27 36.72
N MET A 426 -38.19 0.05 35.71
CA MET A 426 -39.38 0.88 35.47
C MET A 426 -40.35 0.83 36.67
N ALA A 427 -40.56 -0.35 37.25
CA ALA A 427 -41.37 -0.51 38.45
C ALA A 427 -40.74 0.22 39.65
N ALA A 428 -39.42 0.16 39.79
CA ALA A 428 -38.70 0.75 40.92
C ALA A 428 -38.56 2.28 40.85
N MET A 429 -38.67 2.87 39.66
CA MET A 429 -38.71 4.31 39.42
C MET A 429 -40.12 4.92 39.47
N SER A 430 -41.17 4.09 39.51
CA SER A 430 -42.55 4.57 39.52
C SER A 430 -42.86 5.36 40.80
N PRO A 431 -43.44 6.59 40.70
CA PRO A 431 -43.62 7.47 41.83
C PRO A 431 -44.58 6.85 42.84
N THR A 432 -44.05 6.49 44.00
CA THR A 432 -44.85 5.81 45.03
C THR A 432 -45.84 6.76 45.70
N GLN A 433 -45.65 8.10 45.63
CA GLN A 433 -46.61 9.10 46.13
C GLN A 433 -46.47 10.46 45.38
N GLY A 434 -47.31 10.72 44.37
CA GLY A 434 -47.65 12.09 43.91
C GLY A 434 -46.76 12.77 42.84
N GLY A 435 -45.80 12.07 42.23
CA GLY A 435 -44.97 12.63 41.15
C GLY A 435 -45.65 12.63 39.77
N LEU A 436 -45.55 13.73 39.03
CA LEU A 436 -46.22 14.02 37.74
C LEU A 436 -45.54 13.43 36.48
N LEU A 437 -44.60 12.49 36.61
CA LEU A 437 -43.86 11.95 35.46
C LEU A 437 -44.76 11.07 34.58
N ARG A 438 -44.65 11.21 33.26
CA ARG A 438 -45.40 10.39 32.28
C ARG A 438 -44.70 9.05 32.11
N THR A 439 -45.44 8.02 31.67
CA THR A 439 -44.91 6.66 31.45
C THR A 439 -43.66 6.60 30.57
N GLY A 440 -43.57 7.45 29.52
CA GLY A 440 -42.39 7.52 28.65
C GLY A 440 -41.12 8.05 29.34
N ASP A 441 -41.26 8.76 30.46
CA ASP A 441 -40.12 9.26 31.22
C ASP A 441 -39.38 8.13 31.95
N PHE A 442 -40.08 7.06 32.35
CA PHE A 442 -39.48 5.92 33.06
C PHE A 442 -38.65 5.02 32.16
N GLU A 443 -39.10 4.77 30.93
CA GLU A 443 -38.33 3.98 29.97
C GLU A 443 -37.01 4.68 29.63
N ARG A 444 -37.08 6.00 29.38
CA ARG A 444 -35.91 6.83 29.15
C ARG A 444 -34.98 6.84 30.37
N ALA A 445 -35.50 7.06 31.58
CA ALA A 445 -34.69 7.06 32.80
C ALA A 445 -34.01 5.70 33.05
N THR A 446 -34.71 4.60 32.76
CA THR A 446 -34.17 3.24 32.83
C THR A 446 -33.00 3.07 31.87
N TRP A 447 -33.16 3.49 30.61
CA TRP A 447 -32.09 3.47 29.62
C TRP A 447 -30.90 4.33 30.04
N GLU A 448 -31.14 5.57 30.46
CA GLU A 448 -30.09 6.49 30.92
C GLU A 448 -29.28 5.89 32.09
N MET A 449 -29.94 5.17 32.99
CA MET A 449 -29.29 4.50 34.10
C MET A 449 -28.39 3.34 33.63
N LEU A 450 -28.88 2.48 32.73
CA LEU A 450 -28.08 1.38 32.16
C LEU A 450 -26.86 1.92 31.39
N VAL A 451 -27.03 2.99 30.62
CA VAL A 451 -25.93 3.66 29.91
C VAL A 451 -24.90 4.22 30.89
N LYS A 452 -25.33 4.94 31.94
CA LYS A 452 -24.41 5.44 32.98
C LYS A 452 -23.63 4.31 33.64
N ARG A 453 -24.30 3.17 33.90
CA ARG A 453 -23.64 2.00 34.51
C ARG A 453 -22.61 1.37 33.58
N ILE A 454 -22.88 1.28 32.27
CA ILE A 454 -21.94 0.79 31.27
C ILE A 454 -20.69 1.68 31.18
N VAL A 455 -20.89 3.00 31.12
CA VAL A 455 -19.81 3.98 30.90
C VAL A 455 -18.98 4.21 32.17
N ASN A 456 -19.62 4.39 33.33
CA ASN A 456 -18.92 4.78 34.56
C ASN A 456 -18.39 3.58 35.37
N GLY A 457 -18.72 2.35 34.97
CA GLY A 457 -18.37 1.16 35.75
C GLY A 457 -18.92 1.20 37.18
N ASP A 458 -18.16 0.65 38.12
CA ASP A 458 -18.52 0.59 39.55
C ASP A 458 -18.41 1.96 40.25
N ASN A 459 -17.85 2.97 39.58
CA ASN A 459 -17.62 4.29 40.15
C ASN A 459 -18.88 5.18 40.18
N GLY A 460 -19.98 4.74 39.57
CA GLY A 460 -21.24 5.49 39.48
C GLY A 460 -22.07 5.48 40.77
N LYS A 461 -21.60 6.13 41.83
CA LYS A 461 -22.30 6.22 43.13
C LYS A 461 -23.71 6.81 43.05
N ASP A 462 -23.98 7.61 42.02
CA ASP A 462 -25.26 8.29 41.82
C ASP A 462 -26.23 7.53 40.88
N THR A 463 -25.84 6.35 40.37
CA THR A 463 -26.62 5.61 39.36
C THR A 463 -28.02 5.25 39.86
N TYR A 464 -28.13 4.83 41.12
CA TYR A 464 -29.37 4.31 41.71
C TYR A 464 -30.13 5.32 42.59
N GLN A 465 -29.77 6.61 42.54
CA GLN A 465 -30.36 7.63 43.42
C GLN A 465 -31.87 7.83 43.20
N TRP A 466 -32.37 7.52 42.00
CA TRP A 466 -33.77 7.66 41.61
C TRP A 466 -34.62 6.42 41.91
N ILE A 467 -34.00 5.34 42.39
CA ILE A 467 -34.71 4.11 42.72
C ILE A 467 -35.26 4.19 44.14
N SER A 468 -36.54 3.78 44.30
CA SER A 468 -37.19 3.65 45.60
C SER A 468 -36.32 2.84 46.58
N PRO A 469 -36.11 3.29 47.83
CA PRO A 469 -35.26 2.59 48.79
C PRO A 469 -35.62 1.11 48.98
N SER A 470 -36.91 0.75 48.90
CA SER A 470 -37.38 -0.62 49.08
C SER A 470 -37.06 -1.56 47.91
N LEU A 471 -36.82 -1.00 46.72
CA LEU A 471 -36.53 -1.77 45.48
C LEU A 471 -35.08 -1.58 45.02
N ARG A 472 -34.28 -0.78 45.73
CA ARG A 472 -32.90 -0.47 45.35
C ARG A 472 -32.01 -1.70 45.31
N GLU A 473 -31.97 -2.50 46.38
CA GLU A 473 -31.10 -3.68 46.44
C GLU A 473 -31.46 -4.72 45.36
N PRO A 474 -32.75 -5.11 45.15
CA PRO A 474 -33.12 -5.99 44.05
C PRO A 474 -32.75 -5.43 42.66
N ALA A 475 -33.00 -4.13 42.43
CA ALA A 475 -32.71 -3.47 41.17
C ALA A 475 -31.22 -3.39 40.88
N GLU A 476 -30.42 -2.98 41.86
CA GLU A 476 -28.96 -2.93 41.77
C GLU A 476 -28.42 -4.32 41.47
N LYS A 477 -28.84 -5.34 42.22
CA LYS A 477 -28.44 -6.72 41.94
C LYS A 477 -28.76 -7.17 40.52
N ALA A 478 -29.99 -6.91 40.04
CA ALA A 478 -30.39 -7.27 38.68
C ALA A 478 -29.53 -6.56 37.61
N VAL A 479 -29.23 -5.28 37.81
CA VAL A 479 -28.35 -4.52 36.92
C VAL A 479 -26.93 -5.08 36.95
N GLU A 480 -26.36 -5.38 38.13
CA GLU A 480 -25.03 -5.95 38.23
C GLU A 480 -24.93 -7.33 37.58
N ASP A 481 -25.94 -8.19 37.76
CA ASP A 481 -26.01 -9.50 37.13
C ASP A 481 -26.12 -9.37 35.59
N LEU A 482 -26.89 -8.40 35.09
CA LEU A 482 -26.98 -8.08 33.67
C LEU A 482 -25.62 -7.58 33.13
N MET A 483 -24.95 -6.67 33.84
CA MET A 483 -23.67 -6.09 33.40
C MET A 483 -22.54 -7.12 33.32
N ARG A 484 -22.50 -8.11 34.23
CA ARG A 484 -21.55 -9.22 34.16
C ARG A 484 -21.74 -10.08 32.91
N ASN A 485 -22.98 -10.41 32.58
CA ASN A 485 -23.29 -11.15 31.36
C ASN A 485 -22.98 -10.30 30.12
N LEU A 486 -23.38 -9.03 30.13
CA LEU A 486 -23.08 -8.08 29.05
C LEU A 486 -21.58 -7.95 28.80
N GLU A 487 -20.77 -7.92 29.85
CA GLU A 487 -19.31 -7.93 29.73
C GLU A 487 -18.82 -9.21 29.03
N ALA A 488 -19.27 -10.39 29.45
CA ALA A 488 -18.89 -11.65 28.81
C ALA A 488 -19.24 -11.67 27.30
N TRP A 489 -20.46 -11.27 26.94
CA TRP A 489 -20.91 -11.17 25.55
C TRP A 489 -20.14 -10.11 24.75
N SER A 490 -19.81 -8.97 25.37
CA SER A 490 -19.01 -7.90 24.74
C SER A 490 -17.57 -8.36 24.46
N MET A 491 -16.99 -9.16 25.35
CA MET A 491 -15.66 -9.75 25.17
C MET A 491 -15.65 -10.80 24.08
N GLU A 492 -16.73 -11.59 23.95
CA GLU A 492 -16.88 -12.53 22.84
C GLU A 492 -16.96 -11.80 21.49
N LEU A 493 -17.77 -10.73 21.40
CA LEU A 493 -17.87 -9.88 20.22
C LEU A 493 -16.50 -9.36 19.77
N ALA A 494 -15.70 -8.86 20.72
CA ALA A 494 -14.37 -8.32 20.44
C ALA A 494 -13.33 -9.40 20.09
N ARG A 495 -13.53 -10.67 20.49
CA ARG A 495 -12.53 -11.75 20.35
C ARG A 495 -12.83 -12.75 19.24
N HIS A 496 -14.07 -12.90 18.80
CA HIS A 496 -14.42 -13.92 17.80
C HIS A 496 -13.81 -13.62 16.42
N CYS A 497 -13.94 -12.38 15.96
CA CYS A 497 -13.36 -11.87 14.72
C CYS A 497 -12.68 -10.51 15.01
N PRO A 498 -11.51 -10.50 15.68
CA PRO A 498 -10.92 -9.27 16.19
C PRO A 498 -10.55 -8.27 15.10
N GLU A 499 -10.10 -8.72 13.92
CA GLU A 499 -9.79 -7.85 12.79
C GLU A 499 -11.03 -7.09 12.29
N ASP A 500 -12.15 -7.80 12.15
CA ASP A 500 -13.43 -7.25 11.70
C ASP A 500 -14.03 -6.30 12.73
N TRP A 501 -13.97 -6.68 14.01
CA TRP A 501 -14.42 -5.82 15.09
C TRP A 501 -13.56 -4.55 15.18
N ASN A 502 -12.24 -4.66 15.06
CA ASN A 502 -11.33 -3.51 15.11
C ASN A 502 -11.59 -2.56 13.94
N GLN A 503 -11.80 -3.07 12.72
CA GLN A 503 -12.21 -2.26 11.57
C GLN A 503 -13.54 -1.55 11.84
N CYS A 504 -14.53 -2.28 12.36
CA CYS A 504 -15.83 -1.72 12.70
C CYS A 504 -15.72 -0.64 13.80
N CYS A 505 -14.94 -0.89 14.84
CA CYS A 505 -14.74 0.05 15.93
C CYS A 505 -14.04 1.32 15.43
N GLY A 506 -13.05 1.20 14.55
CA GLY A 506 -12.41 2.34 13.88
C GLY A 506 -13.43 3.22 13.13
N ILE A 507 -14.36 2.59 12.40
CA ILE A 507 -15.46 3.29 11.72
C ILE A 507 -16.38 4.01 12.71
N LEU A 508 -16.81 3.33 13.77
CA LEU A 508 -17.67 3.93 14.79
C LEU A 508 -17.00 5.18 15.39
N VAL A 509 -15.72 5.07 15.76
CA VAL A 509 -14.94 6.18 16.34
C VAL A 509 -14.77 7.33 15.36
N GLN A 510 -14.49 7.03 14.09
CA GLN A 510 -14.40 8.04 13.04
C GLN A 510 -15.72 8.80 12.89
N CYS A 511 -16.84 8.09 12.84
CA CYS A 511 -18.16 8.70 12.74
C CYS A 511 -18.55 9.50 14.00
N LEU A 512 -18.13 9.05 15.18
CA LEU A 512 -18.39 9.75 16.45
C LEU A 512 -17.59 11.04 16.59
N SER A 513 -16.32 11.01 16.21
CA SER A 513 -15.42 12.16 16.32
C SER A 513 -15.79 13.28 15.35
N GLY A 514 -16.43 12.94 14.22
CA GLY A 514 -16.78 13.91 13.17
C GLY A 514 -15.56 14.55 12.50
N THR A 515 -14.35 14.17 12.92
CA THR A 515 -13.10 14.51 12.28
C THR A 515 -13.10 13.86 10.92
N GLU A 516 -13.25 14.67 9.87
CA GLU A 516 -12.88 14.24 8.53
C GLU A 516 -11.47 13.67 8.63
N LYS A 517 -11.27 12.44 8.16
CA LYS A 517 -9.94 11.79 8.12
C LYS A 517 -9.02 12.85 7.53
N GLU A 518 -8.07 13.39 8.31
CA GLU A 518 -7.17 14.44 7.81
C GLU A 518 -6.57 13.86 6.55
N SER A 519 -7.05 14.35 5.41
CA SER A 519 -6.75 13.71 4.14
C SER A 519 -5.24 13.62 4.12
N THR A 520 -4.70 12.44 3.83
CA THR A 520 -3.26 12.21 3.63
C THR A 520 -2.82 12.91 2.33
N LYS A 521 -3.22 14.17 2.15
CA LYS A 521 -2.59 15.23 1.37
C LYS A 521 -1.22 15.54 1.96
N GLY A 522 -0.42 14.51 2.20
CA GLY A 522 1.01 14.68 2.17
C GLY A 522 1.37 15.36 0.84
N PRO A 523 2.38 16.23 0.83
CA PRO A 523 2.80 16.87 -0.41
C PRO A 523 3.02 15.81 -1.49
N PHE A 524 2.67 16.13 -2.73
CA PHE A 524 2.93 15.26 -3.87
C PHE A 524 4.40 14.80 -3.83
N ARG A 525 4.59 13.49 -3.74
CA ARG A 525 5.91 12.84 -3.80
C ARG A 525 5.80 11.77 -4.88
N VAL A 526 6.53 12.00 -5.97
CA VAL A 526 6.77 10.96 -6.99
C VAL A 526 7.59 9.86 -6.34
#